data_AF-A0A238XRU8-F1
#
_entry.id   AF-A0A238XRU8-F1
#
_cell.length_a   1.000
_cell.length_b   1.000
_cell.length_c   1.000
_cell.angle_alpha   90.00
_cell.angle_beta   90.00
_cell.angle_gamma   90.00
#
_symmetry.space_group_name_H-M   'P 1'
#
loop_
_entity.id
_entity.type
_entity.pdbx_description
1 polymer ?
#
loop_
_entity_poly.entity_id
_entity_poly.type
_entity_poly.pdbx_seq_one_letter_code
_entity_poly.pdbx_strand_id
1 'polypeptide(L)'
;MKHIFWLLLVCTLATTSCNRTPKVIDPASAAAVKVQVDILRDTVQARWTEMVSSDDAKLQDLRHVLTALEGQPGTDRAQLRDLQRANSRLKTLRYDQTTMAESARIDAYDTAQDSLMKVVYQLALPAGREPAPAVKTLTDRIQDADVSLISFRVRYDQAATRFNNYLQVHATELAQLGGQYSKLKPLPVFTLPVK
;
A
#
# COMPACT_ATOMS: atom_id res chain seq x y z
N MET A 1 46.67 56.28 -11.26
CA MET A 1 45.33 56.28 -11.90
C MET A 1 45.20 55.04 -12.80
N LYS A 2 45.11 53.84 -12.21
CA LYS A 2 45.25 52.56 -12.94
C LYS A 2 44.33 51.48 -12.40
N HIS A 3 43.13 51.81 -11.93
CA HIS A 3 42.17 50.81 -11.43
C HIS A 3 40.70 51.08 -11.81
N ILE A 4 40.39 52.10 -12.62
CA ILE A 4 39.01 52.43 -12.98
C ILE A 4 38.50 51.67 -14.22
N PHE A 5 39.40 51.12 -15.04
CA PHE A 5 39.02 50.47 -16.31
C PHE A 5 38.62 48.98 -16.17
N TRP A 6 38.84 48.36 -15.01
CA TRP A 6 38.53 46.94 -14.79
C TRP A 6 37.17 46.68 -14.12
N LEU A 7 36.43 47.73 -13.74
CA LEU A 7 35.11 47.61 -13.13
C LEU A 7 33.93 47.74 -14.11
N LEU A 8 34.20 48.11 -15.37
CA LEU A 8 33.17 48.25 -16.42
C LEU A 8 33.00 47.00 -17.30
N LEU A 9 33.85 45.99 -17.18
CA LEU A 9 33.76 44.75 -18.00
C LEU A 9 32.98 43.61 -17.31
N VAL A 10 32.68 43.72 -16.01
CA VAL A 10 32.02 42.64 -15.25
C VAL A 10 30.49 42.79 -15.18
N CYS A 11 29.93 43.95 -15.56
CA CYS A 11 28.48 44.21 -15.48
C CYS A 11 27.68 43.88 -16.75
N THR A 12 28.30 43.40 -17.84
CA THR A 12 27.58 43.13 -19.10
C THR A 12 27.26 41.66 -19.36
N LEU A 13 27.56 40.74 -18.43
CA LEU A 13 27.30 39.30 -18.58
C LEU A 13 26.12 38.77 -17.74
N ALA A 14 25.33 39.65 -17.09
CA ALA A 14 24.25 39.24 -16.20
C ALA A 14 22.82 39.45 -16.76
N THR A 15 22.63 39.54 -18.08
CA THR A 15 21.28 39.74 -18.67
C THR A 15 20.76 38.61 -19.55
N THR A 16 21.44 37.46 -19.62
CA THR A 16 20.81 36.23 -20.13
C THR A 16 20.04 35.51 -19.04
N SER A 17 19.21 36.25 -18.30
CA SER A 17 18.12 35.65 -17.54
C SER A 17 17.18 35.01 -18.57
N CYS A 18 17.25 33.68 -18.66
CA CYS A 18 16.41 32.88 -19.53
C CYS A 18 14.94 33.19 -19.24
N ASN A 19 14.33 34.00 -20.10
CA ASN A 19 12.87 34.10 -20.24
C ASN A 19 12.37 32.78 -20.88
N ARG A 20 12.54 31.65 -20.18
CA ARG A 20 11.87 30.40 -20.51
C ARG A 20 10.45 30.52 -20.00
N THR A 21 9.60 31.17 -20.78
CA THR A 21 8.16 30.97 -20.66
C THR A 21 7.93 29.47 -20.79
N PRO A 22 7.38 28.78 -19.76
CA PRO A 22 7.09 27.35 -19.86
C PRO A 22 6.23 27.15 -21.09
N LYS A 23 6.68 26.31 -22.03
CA LYS A 23 5.87 25.95 -23.18
C LYS A 23 4.59 25.33 -22.64
N VAL A 24 3.43 25.88 -23.00
CA VAL A 24 2.13 25.35 -22.59
C VAL A 24 2.11 23.89 -23.04
N ILE A 25 2.19 22.97 -22.07
CA ILE A 25 2.12 21.55 -22.33
C ILE A 25 0.66 21.26 -22.61
N ASP A 26 0.36 20.83 -23.83
CA ASP A 26 -0.95 20.25 -24.13
C ASP A 26 -1.15 19.05 -23.18
N PRO A 27 -2.20 19.06 -22.32
CA PRO A 27 -2.45 17.98 -21.38
C PRO A 27 -2.72 16.63 -22.08
N ALA A 28 -3.05 16.64 -23.37
CA ALA A 28 -3.16 15.44 -24.21
C ALA A 28 -1.85 15.08 -24.96
N SER A 29 -0.77 15.85 -24.79
CA SER A 29 0.52 15.50 -25.38
C SER A 29 1.03 14.16 -24.84
N ALA A 30 1.71 13.39 -25.68
CA ALA A 30 2.31 12.12 -25.28
C ALA A 30 3.23 12.24 -24.04
N ALA A 31 3.91 13.38 -23.88
CA ALA A 31 4.73 13.66 -22.70
C ALA A 31 3.90 13.85 -21.42
N ALA A 32 2.79 14.58 -21.50
CA ALA A 32 1.87 14.74 -20.38
C ALA A 32 1.21 13.41 -20.00
N VAL A 33 0.76 12.65 -21.00
CA VAL A 33 0.17 11.32 -20.80
C VAL A 33 1.14 10.37 -20.09
N LYS A 34 2.41 10.36 -20.53
CA LYS A 34 3.46 9.56 -19.90
C LYS A 34 3.65 9.93 -18.42
N VAL A 35 3.79 11.22 -18.11
CA VAL A 35 4.00 11.68 -16.72
C VAL A 35 2.81 11.30 -15.85
N GLN A 36 1.59 11.54 -16.34
CA GLN A 36 0.38 11.27 -15.56
C GLN A 36 0.16 9.77 -15.34
N VAL A 37 0.40 8.91 -16.33
CA VAL A 37 0.26 7.46 -16.17
C VAL A 37 1.31 6.90 -15.19
N ASP A 38 2.53 7.43 -15.21
CA ASP A 38 3.58 7.06 -14.25
C ASP A 38 3.15 7.44 -12.81
N ILE A 39 2.65 8.66 -12.59
CA ILE A 39 2.14 9.10 -11.28
C ILE A 39 1.00 8.20 -10.79
N LEU A 40 0.05 7.87 -11.67
CA LEU A 40 -1.08 7.02 -11.31
C LEU A 40 -0.62 5.60 -10.95
N ARG A 41 0.30 5.01 -11.73
CA ARG A 41 0.87 3.69 -11.43
C ARG A 41 1.57 3.69 -10.07
N ASP A 42 2.41 4.69 -9.80
CA ASP A 42 3.14 4.81 -8.54
C ASP A 42 2.18 5.02 -7.36
N THR A 43 1.09 5.75 -7.58
CA THR A 43 0.03 5.93 -6.58
C THR A 43 -0.65 4.60 -6.24
N VAL A 44 -1.03 3.80 -7.24
CA VAL A 44 -1.64 2.49 -7.00
C VAL A 44 -0.68 1.56 -6.24
N GLN A 45 0.59 1.53 -6.66
CA GLN A 45 1.61 0.74 -5.98
C GLN A 45 1.79 1.17 -4.53
N ALA A 46 1.81 2.47 -4.25
CA ALA A 46 1.92 2.98 -2.89
C ALA A 46 0.76 2.51 -2.01
N ARG A 47 -0.49 2.57 -2.51
CA ARG A 47 -1.68 2.11 -1.76
C ARG A 47 -1.66 0.61 -1.51
N TRP A 48 -1.22 -0.17 -2.50
CA TRP A 48 -1.04 -1.61 -2.34
C TRP A 48 0.00 -1.93 -1.26
N THR A 49 1.18 -1.31 -1.34
CA THR A 49 2.26 -1.51 -0.38
C THR A 49 1.84 -1.09 1.04
N GLU A 50 1.12 0.02 1.20
CA GLU A 50 0.60 0.50 2.47
C GLU A 50 -0.30 -0.57 3.14
N MET A 51 -1.24 -1.13 2.38
CA MET A 51 -2.13 -2.20 2.84
C MET A 51 -1.37 -3.46 3.24
N VAL A 52 -0.49 -3.96 2.36
CA VAL A 52 0.29 -5.18 2.62
C VAL A 52 1.22 -5.01 3.82
N SER A 53 1.82 -3.83 3.98
CA SER A 53 2.68 -3.52 5.12
C SER A 53 1.89 -3.51 6.43
N SER A 54 0.68 -2.94 6.44
CA SER A 54 -0.18 -2.96 7.63
C SER A 54 -0.56 -4.39 8.01
N ASP A 55 -0.86 -5.23 7.02
CA ASP A 55 -1.22 -6.62 7.28
C ASP A 55 -0.03 -7.48 7.71
N ASP A 56 1.16 -7.25 7.15
CA ASP A 56 2.40 -7.87 7.63
C ASP A 56 2.71 -7.50 9.09
N ALA A 57 2.51 -6.23 9.46
CA ALA A 57 2.63 -5.80 10.85
C ALA A 57 1.60 -6.49 11.76
N LYS A 58 0.34 -6.63 11.30
CA LYS A 58 -0.73 -7.36 12.03
C LYS A 58 -0.33 -8.82 12.30
N LEU A 59 0.18 -9.53 11.29
CA LEU A 59 0.65 -10.92 11.45
C LEU A 59 1.86 -11.04 12.39
N GLN A 60 2.75 -10.04 12.37
CA GLN A 60 3.89 -10.00 13.29
C GLN A 60 3.44 -9.75 14.73
N ASP A 61 2.54 -8.82 14.96
CA ASP A 61 1.99 -8.55 16.29
C ASP A 61 1.23 -9.77 16.83
N LEU A 62 0.47 -10.49 15.99
CA LEU A 62 -0.15 -11.77 16.35
C LEU A 62 0.88 -12.81 16.81
N ARG A 63 2.02 -12.91 16.10
CA ARG A 63 3.11 -13.79 16.51
C ARG A 63 3.68 -13.40 17.87
N HIS A 64 3.87 -12.10 18.11
CA HIS A 64 4.37 -11.61 19.40
C HIS A 64 3.38 -11.90 20.55
N VAL A 65 2.08 -11.75 20.32
CA VAL A 65 1.05 -12.15 21.31
C VAL A 65 1.18 -13.63 21.64
N LEU A 66 1.24 -14.49 20.61
CA LEU A 66 1.36 -15.94 20.81
C LEU A 66 2.62 -16.32 21.61
N THR A 67 3.77 -15.72 21.31
CA THR A 67 5.00 -15.92 22.10
C THR A 67 4.88 -15.41 23.53
N ALA A 68 4.23 -14.26 23.75
CA ALA A 68 4.01 -13.74 25.10
C ALA A 68 3.10 -14.67 25.93
N LEU A 69 2.14 -15.35 25.29
CA LEU A 69 1.26 -16.32 25.95
C LEU A 69 1.98 -17.62 26.36
N GLU A 70 3.05 -18.02 25.67
CA GLU A 70 3.84 -19.22 26.02
C GLU A 70 4.48 -19.13 27.40
N GLY A 71 4.81 -17.91 27.83
CA GLY A 71 5.41 -17.62 29.13
C GLY A 71 4.41 -17.56 30.29
N GLN A 72 3.10 -17.66 30.02
CA GLN A 72 2.08 -17.52 31.05
C GLN A 72 1.74 -18.87 31.74
N PRO A 73 1.48 -18.87 33.06
CA PRO A 73 1.05 -20.07 33.77
C PRO A 73 -0.30 -20.58 33.26
N GLY A 74 -0.42 -21.91 33.08
CA GLY A 74 -1.68 -22.55 32.69
C GLY A 74 -1.99 -22.51 31.20
N THR A 75 -1.10 -21.98 30.36
CA THR A 75 -1.31 -21.95 28.91
C THR A 75 -1.13 -23.32 28.27
N ASP A 76 -2.07 -23.69 27.40
CA ASP A 76 -1.94 -24.88 26.55
C ASP A 76 -0.90 -24.65 25.44
N ARG A 77 0.29 -25.23 25.64
CA ARG A 77 1.40 -25.14 24.68
C ARG A 77 1.11 -25.83 23.35
N ALA A 78 0.26 -26.85 23.31
CA ALA A 78 -0.10 -27.50 22.05
C ALA A 78 -0.99 -26.57 21.23
N GLN A 79 -2.02 -25.98 21.86
CA GLN A 79 -2.88 -24.99 21.23
C GLN A 79 -2.07 -23.79 20.69
N LEU A 80 -1.14 -23.24 21.47
CA LEU A 80 -0.31 -22.12 21.00
C LEU A 80 0.56 -22.46 19.79
N ARG A 81 1.18 -23.65 19.77
CA ARG A 81 1.95 -24.09 18.59
C ARG A 81 1.06 -24.20 17.36
N ASP A 82 -0.18 -24.64 17.52
CA ASP A 82 -1.13 -24.77 16.42
C ASP A 82 -1.53 -23.40 15.87
N LEU A 83 -1.79 -22.44 16.76
CA LEU A 83 -2.07 -21.04 16.40
C LEU A 83 -0.86 -20.36 15.73
N GLN A 84 0.36 -20.63 16.17
CA GLN A 84 1.58 -20.13 15.50
C GLN A 84 1.73 -20.67 14.09
N ARG A 85 1.42 -21.96 13.88
CA ARG A 85 1.42 -22.57 12.53
C ARG A 85 0.31 -21.98 11.67
N ALA A 86 -0.88 -21.74 12.23
CA ALA A 86 -1.96 -21.07 11.53
C ALA A 86 -1.56 -19.64 11.11
N ASN A 87 -0.99 -18.83 12.03
CA ASN A 87 -0.49 -17.49 11.73
C ASN A 87 0.56 -17.50 10.60
N SER A 88 1.49 -18.46 10.63
CA SER A 88 2.52 -18.58 9.60
C SER A 88 1.95 -18.95 8.22
N ARG A 89 0.83 -19.68 8.18
CA ARG A 89 0.15 -20.06 6.93
C ARG A 89 -0.62 -18.90 6.30
N LEU A 90 -1.07 -17.91 7.09
CA LEU A 90 -1.82 -16.77 6.56
C LEU A 90 -1.10 -16.07 5.40
N LYS A 91 0.21 -15.82 5.52
CA LYS A 91 0.98 -15.19 4.44
C LYS A 91 0.95 -15.98 3.11
N THR A 92 0.80 -17.31 3.18
CA THR A 92 0.71 -18.16 1.98
C THR A 92 -0.69 -18.20 1.37
N LEU A 93 -1.72 -17.87 2.15
CA LEU A 93 -3.11 -17.78 1.69
C LEU A 93 -3.46 -16.40 1.13
N ARG A 94 -2.71 -15.37 1.54
CA ARG A 94 -2.97 -13.99 1.13
C ARG A 94 -2.94 -13.85 -0.38
N TYR A 95 -3.97 -13.21 -0.92
CA TYR A 95 -4.03 -12.80 -2.31
C TYR A 95 -2.96 -11.74 -2.62
N ASP A 96 -2.68 -11.54 -3.91
CA ASP A 96 -1.80 -10.48 -4.42
C ASP A 96 -2.54 -9.52 -5.35
N GLN A 97 -1.83 -8.52 -5.87
CA GLN A 97 -2.42 -7.47 -6.73
C GLN A 97 -2.97 -8.03 -8.06
N THR A 98 -2.61 -9.25 -8.44
CA THR A 98 -3.10 -9.90 -9.67
C THR A 98 -4.25 -10.85 -9.42
N THR A 99 -4.26 -11.49 -8.25
CA THR A 99 -5.25 -12.51 -7.84
C THR A 99 -6.39 -11.94 -7.00
N MET A 100 -6.30 -10.67 -6.54
CA MET A 100 -7.36 -10.01 -5.78
C MET A 100 -8.68 -9.80 -6.54
N ALA A 101 -8.73 -10.05 -7.85
CA ALA A 101 -10.00 -10.14 -8.56
C ALA A 101 -10.83 -11.38 -8.17
N GLU A 102 -10.18 -12.40 -7.61
CA GLU A 102 -10.82 -13.65 -7.20
C GLU A 102 -11.41 -13.49 -5.80
N SER A 103 -12.69 -13.11 -5.69
CA SER A 103 -13.36 -12.89 -4.40
C SER A 103 -13.20 -14.07 -3.43
N ALA A 104 -13.23 -15.31 -3.93
CA ALA A 104 -13.04 -16.51 -3.11
C ALA A 104 -11.67 -16.54 -2.38
N ARG A 105 -10.61 -15.95 -2.96
CA ARG A 105 -9.30 -15.85 -2.29
C ARG A 105 -9.29 -14.80 -1.19
N ILE A 106 -9.98 -13.68 -1.41
CA ILE A 106 -10.17 -12.65 -0.38
C ILE A 106 -10.95 -13.26 0.79
N ASP A 107 -12.09 -13.89 0.51
CA ASP A 107 -12.94 -14.50 1.54
C ASP A 107 -12.20 -15.58 2.32
N ALA A 108 -11.45 -16.46 1.63
CA ALA A 108 -10.67 -17.50 2.28
C ALA A 108 -9.59 -16.93 3.20
N TYR A 109 -8.92 -15.86 2.77
CA TYR A 109 -7.91 -15.18 3.57
C TYR A 109 -8.52 -14.50 4.80
N ASP A 110 -9.54 -13.68 4.60
CA ASP A 110 -10.21 -12.92 5.65
C ASP A 110 -10.84 -13.85 6.70
N THR A 111 -11.52 -14.92 6.25
CA THR A 111 -12.08 -15.95 7.15
C THR A 111 -11.00 -16.62 8.00
N ALA A 112 -9.84 -16.91 7.41
CA ALA A 112 -8.73 -17.53 8.13
C ALA A 112 -8.12 -16.57 9.15
N GLN A 113 -8.00 -15.28 8.83
CA GLN A 113 -7.55 -14.25 9.76
C GLN A 113 -8.52 -14.11 10.94
N ASP A 114 -9.81 -13.94 10.66
CA ASP A 114 -10.86 -13.77 11.67
C ASP A 114 -10.93 -14.95 12.62
N SER A 115 -10.86 -16.17 12.06
CA SER A 115 -10.88 -17.41 12.85
C SER A 115 -9.69 -17.49 13.79
N LEU A 116 -8.48 -17.15 13.32
CA LEU A 116 -7.28 -17.11 14.15
C LEU A 116 -7.41 -16.05 15.24
N MET A 117 -7.74 -14.81 14.86
CA MET A 117 -7.81 -13.66 15.75
C MET A 117 -8.83 -13.87 16.87
N LYS A 118 -9.99 -14.46 16.56
CA LYS A 118 -11.01 -14.80 17.55
C LYS A 118 -10.44 -15.71 18.66
N VAL A 119 -9.72 -16.76 18.30
CA VAL A 119 -9.13 -17.69 19.29
C VAL A 119 -7.99 -17.02 20.05
N VAL A 120 -7.13 -16.26 19.36
CA VAL A 120 -6.02 -15.53 20.00
C VAL A 120 -6.55 -14.52 21.02
N TYR A 121 -7.59 -13.75 20.70
CA TYR A 121 -8.16 -12.78 21.62
C TYR A 121 -8.80 -13.42 22.85
N GLN A 122 -9.45 -14.58 22.72
CA GLN A 122 -9.98 -15.30 23.89
C GLN A 122 -8.88 -15.72 24.87
N LEU A 123 -7.69 -16.07 24.37
CA LEU A 123 -6.53 -16.42 25.19
C LEU A 123 -5.82 -15.17 25.73
N ALA A 124 -5.69 -14.14 24.90
CA ALA A 124 -4.95 -12.92 25.19
C ALA A 124 -5.69 -11.95 26.11
N LEU A 125 -7.02 -11.92 26.05
CA LEU A 125 -7.90 -10.99 26.75
C LEU A 125 -8.94 -11.77 27.58
N PRO A 126 -8.53 -12.55 28.59
CA PRO A 126 -9.44 -13.37 29.38
C PRO A 126 -10.43 -12.51 30.18
N ALA A 127 -11.70 -12.94 30.22
CA ALA A 127 -12.72 -12.27 31.03
C ALA A 127 -12.36 -12.31 32.52
N GLY A 128 -12.48 -11.16 33.21
CA GLY A 128 -12.27 -11.07 34.65
C GLY A 128 -10.81 -11.06 35.11
N ARG A 129 -9.85 -10.93 34.19
CA ARG A 129 -8.42 -10.76 34.52
C ARG A 129 -7.81 -9.73 33.57
N GLU A 130 -7.07 -8.78 34.13
CA GLU A 130 -6.32 -7.81 33.31
C GLU A 130 -5.19 -8.55 32.54
N PRO A 131 -5.11 -8.38 31.21
CA PRO A 131 -4.02 -8.95 30.43
C PRO A 131 -2.67 -8.31 30.80
N ALA A 132 -1.58 -9.02 30.54
CA ALA A 132 -0.25 -8.43 30.68
C ALA A 132 -0.14 -7.18 29.78
N PRO A 133 0.48 -6.06 30.23
CA PRO A 133 0.50 -4.81 29.46
C PRO A 133 1.03 -4.96 28.03
N ALA A 134 2.06 -5.79 27.82
CA ALA A 134 2.59 -6.08 26.50
C ALA A 134 1.57 -6.77 25.58
N VAL A 135 0.78 -7.72 26.12
CA VAL A 135 -0.29 -8.40 25.38
C VAL A 135 -1.40 -7.41 25.04
N LYS A 136 -1.77 -6.54 25.97
CA LYS A 136 -2.76 -5.49 25.73
C LYS A 136 -2.32 -4.57 24.57
N THR A 137 -1.12 -3.99 24.65
CA THR A 137 -0.61 -3.10 23.59
C THR A 137 -0.57 -3.77 22.21
N LEU A 138 -0.15 -5.03 22.15
CA LEU A 138 -0.12 -5.78 20.89
C LEU A 138 -1.53 -6.04 20.35
N THR A 139 -2.47 -6.44 21.21
CA THR A 139 -3.85 -6.70 20.80
C THR A 139 -4.57 -5.43 20.35
N ASP A 140 -4.36 -4.29 21.03
CA ASP A 140 -4.86 -2.98 20.60
C ASP A 140 -4.35 -2.64 19.18
N ARG A 141 -3.05 -2.81 18.92
CA ARG A 141 -2.46 -2.57 17.59
C ARG A 141 -3.02 -3.48 16.49
N ILE A 142 -3.26 -4.75 16.81
CA ILE A 142 -3.88 -5.70 15.87
C ILE A 142 -5.31 -5.24 15.54
N GLN A 143 -6.08 -4.80 16.54
CA GLN A 143 -7.45 -4.29 16.34
C GLN A 143 -7.46 -3.03 15.47
N ASP A 144 -6.55 -2.08 15.71
CA ASP A 144 -6.43 -0.86 14.91
C ASP A 144 -6.10 -1.17 13.44
N ALA A 145 -5.19 -2.11 13.20
CA ALA A 145 -4.84 -2.56 11.86
C ALA A 145 -6.03 -3.24 11.16
N ASP A 146 -6.84 -4.01 11.91
CA ASP A 146 -8.01 -4.71 11.39
C ASP A 146 -9.12 -3.74 10.97
N VAL A 147 -9.45 -2.77 11.82
CA VAL A 147 -10.42 -1.70 11.52
C VAL A 147 -9.98 -0.86 10.31
N SER A 148 -8.66 -0.71 10.12
CA SER A 148 -8.09 0.05 9.01
C SER A 148 -8.16 -0.68 7.66
N LEU A 149 -8.32 -2.02 7.64
CA LEU A 149 -8.26 -2.85 6.42
C LEU A 149 -9.20 -2.36 5.32
N ILE A 150 -10.47 -2.13 5.65
CA ILE A 150 -11.47 -1.68 4.68
C ILE A 150 -11.07 -0.32 4.08
N SER A 151 -10.53 0.59 4.89
CA SER A 151 -10.07 1.88 4.41
C SER A 151 -8.88 1.76 3.45
N PHE A 152 -7.96 0.82 3.68
CA PHE A 152 -6.87 0.54 2.75
C PHE A 152 -7.39 0.02 1.41
N ARG A 153 -8.32 -0.95 1.43
CA ARG A 153 -8.96 -1.51 0.22
C ARG A 153 -9.66 -0.44 -0.59
N VAL A 154 -10.42 0.45 0.06
CA VAL A 154 -11.08 1.58 -0.61
C VAL A 154 -10.08 2.53 -1.27
N ARG A 155 -8.98 2.90 -0.58
CA ARG A 155 -7.95 3.79 -1.15
C ARG A 155 -7.24 3.14 -2.34
N TYR A 156 -6.99 1.84 -2.26
CA TYR A 156 -6.47 1.08 -3.40
C TYR A 156 -7.45 1.13 -4.57
N ASP A 157 -8.72 0.79 -4.36
CA ASP A 157 -9.74 0.72 -5.42
C ASP A 157 -9.91 2.06 -6.12
N GLN A 158 -9.91 3.16 -5.35
CA GLN A 158 -9.98 4.51 -5.90
C GLN A 158 -8.76 4.83 -6.79
N ALA A 159 -7.56 4.44 -6.36
CA ALA A 159 -6.35 4.66 -7.15
C ALA A 159 -6.35 3.80 -8.43
N ALA A 160 -6.67 2.50 -8.30
CA ALA A 160 -6.73 1.55 -9.41
C ALA A 160 -7.78 1.95 -10.44
N THR A 161 -8.96 2.38 -9.99
CA THR A 161 -10.03 2.89 -10.87
C THR A 161 -9.57 4.11 -11.66
N ARG A 162 -8.91 5.08 -11.00
CA ARG A 162 -8.36 6.26 -11.70
C ARG A 162 -7.32 5.87 -12.74
N PHE A 163 -6.41 4.95 -12.40
CA PHE A 163 -5.41 4.42 -13.32
C PHE A 163 -6.07 3.72 -14.52
N ASN A 164 -7.02 2.81 -14.27
CA ASN A 164 -7.72 2.05 -15.30
C ASN A 164 -8.49 2.96 -16.26
N ASN A 165 -9.22 3.95 -15.72
CA ASN A 165 -9.93 4.94 -16.53
C ASN A 165 -8.95 5.76 -17.38
N TYR A 166 -7.79 6.11 -16.83
CA TYR A 166 -6.76 6.84 -17.56
C TYR A 166 -6.19 6.02 -18.73
N LEU A 167 -5.95 4.72 -18.52
CA LEU A 167 -5.52 3.82 -19.60
C LEU A 167 -6.56 3.75 -20.74
N GLN A 168 -7.84 3.74 -20.39
CA GLN A 168 -8.92 3.68 -21.38
C GLN A 168 -9.03 4.98 -22.18
N VAL A 169 -8.98 6.13 -21.52
CA VAL A 169 -9.13 7.44 -22.17
C VAL A 169 -7.95 7.77 -23.07
N HIS A 170 -6.73 7.39 -22.68
CA HIS A 170 -5.49 7.73 -23.40
C HIS A 170 -4.85 6.54 -24.11
N ALA A 171 -5.65 5.54 -24.51
CA ALA A 171 -5.16 4.30 -25.11
C ALA A 171 -4.32 4.54 -26.37
N THR A 172 -4.72 5.52 -27.20
CA THR A 172 -4.02 5.86 -28.45
C THR A 172 -2.64 6.45 -28.18
N GLU A 173 -2.55 7.41 -27.26
CA GLU A 173 -1.31 8.08 -26.87
C GLU A 173 -0.36 7.10 -26.18
N LEU A 174 -0.88 6.23 -25.31
CA LEU A 174 -0.12 5.16 -24.67
C LEU A 174 0.42 4.14 -25.68
N ALA A 175 -0.35 3.82 -26.73
CA ALA A 175 0.11 2.97 -27.82
C ALA A 175 1.25 3.65 -28.63
N GLN A 176 1.14 4.95 -28.91
CA GLN A 176 2.17 5.73 -29.61
C GLN A 176 3.47 5.86 -28.79
N LEU A 177 3.37 5.96 -27.47
CA LEU A 177 4.53 5.94 -26.56
C LEU A 177 5.31 4.61 -26.63
N GLY A 178 4.63 3.51 -26.98
CA GLY A 178 5.25 2.20 -27.20
C GLY A 178 5.91 1.60 -25.96
N GLY A 179 6.77 0.60 -26.17
CA GLY A 179 7.58 -0.03 -25.12
C GLY A 179 6.76 -0.65 -23.99
N GLN A 180 6.94 -0.14 -22.77
CA GLN A 180 6.18 -0.57 -21.59
C GLN A 180 4.78 0.04 -21.51
N TYR A 181 4.57 1.22 -22.10
CA TYR A 181 3.31 1.98 -22.00
C TYR A 181 2.20 1.33 -22.83
N SER A 182 2.54 0.76 -23.99
CA SER A 182 1.60 0.01 -24.82
C SER A 182 1.20 -1.36 -24.23
N LYS A 183 1.85 -1.80 -23.16
CA LYS A 183 1.60 -3.08 -22.48
C LYS A 183 0.87 -2.91 -21.15
N LEU A 184 0.56 -1.68 -20.76
CA LEU A 184 -0.19 -1.42 -19.53
C LEU A 184 -1.57 -2.06 -19.62
N LYS A 185 -1.97 -2.74 -18.55
CA LYS A 185 -3.27 -3.37 -18.43
C LYS A 185 -4.02 -2.76 -17.25
N PRO A 186 -5.36 -2.75 -17.30
CA PRO A 186 -6.16 -2.45 -16.13
C PRO A 186 -5.76 -3.35 -14.96
N LEU A 187 -5.66 -2.77 -13.78
CA LEU A 187 -5.46 -3.47 -12.52
C LEU A 187 -6.81 -3.94 -11.98
N PRO A 188 -6.85 -5.08 -11.27
CA PRO A 188 -8.08 -5.48 -10.61
C PRO A 188 -8.46 -4.49 -9.49
N VAL A 189 -9.65 -4.67 -8.93
CA VAL A 189 -10.21 -3.91 -7.81
C VAL A 189 -10.90 -4.89 -6.86
N PHE A 190 -10.98 -4.57 -5.57
CA PHE A 190 -11.68 -5.37 -4.56
C PHE A 190 -13.20 -5.37 -4.81
N THR A 191 -13.74 -4.20 -5.12
CA THR A 191 -15.16 -4.04 -5.47
C THR A 191 -15.37 -4.30 -6.95
N LEU A 192 -16.44 -5.00 -7.32
CA LEU A 192 -16.80 -5.14 -8.73
C LEU A 192 -17.16 -3.73 -9.27
N PRO A 193 -16.57 -3.29 -10.40
CA PRO A 193 -16.96 -2.02 -11.00
C PRO A 193 -18.44 -2.08 -11.35
N VAL A 194 -19.20 -1.08 -10.88
CA VAL A 194 -20.59 -0.92 -11.28
C VAL A 194 -20.59 -0.69 -12.80
N LYS A 195 -21.28 -1.56 -13.53
CA LYS A 195 -21.46 -1.46 -14.97
C LYS A 195 -22.34 -0.28 -15.35
#